data_AF-A0A959P1C7-F1
#
_entry.id   AF-A0A959P1C7-F1
#
_cell.length_a   1.000
_cell.length_b   1.000
_cell.length_c   1.000
_cell.angle_alpha   90.00
_cell.angle_beta   90.00
_cell.angle_gamma   90.00
#
_symmetry.space_group_name_H-M   'P 1'
#
loop_
_entity.id
_entity.type
_entity.pdbx_description
1 polymer ?
#
loop_
_entity_poly.entity_id
_entity_poly.type
_entity_poly.pdbx_seq_one_letter_code
_entity_poly.pdbx_strand_id
1 'polypeptide(L)'
;LGFNYTVHGANIIESSGNLINYGGDILVGHRIGDSDKVHLLNGEKEIMRNILFSTQIEPIKNWIFIFNINYSDNSLARSQHFENFFTSFSLHTKI
;
A
#
# COMPACT_ATOMS: atom_id res chain seq x y z
N LEU A 1 3.31 -5.51 11.87
CA LEU A 1 3.77 -4.31 11.16
C LEU A 1 4.08 -4.72 9.74
N GLY A 2 3.31 -4.21 8.77
CA GLY A 2 3.51 -4.50 7.34
C GLY A 2 3.93 -3.24 6.61
N PHE A 3 5.06 -3.31 5.90
CA PHE A 3 5.54 -2.26 5.01
C PHE A 3 5.56 -2.81 3.59
N ASN A 4 4.72 -2.26 2.73
CA ASN A 4 4.67 -2.63 1.32
C ASN A 4 4.97 -1.39 0.47
N TYR A 5 5.60 -1.61 -0.68
CA TYR A 5 5.76 -0.58 -1.69
C TYR A 5 5.48 -1.17 -3.07
N THR A 6 5.06 -0.32 -4.00
CA THR A 6 4.87 -0.66 -5.40
C THR A 6 5.55 0.40 -6.27
N VAL A 7 6.02 0.02 -7.46
CA VAL A 7 6.53 0.95 -8.46
C VAL A 7 5.75 0.73 -9.75
N HIS A 8 4.99 1.71 -10.22
CA HIS A 8 4.10 1.50 -11.37
C HIS A 8 4.22 2.57 -12.46
N GLY A 9 3.80 2.12 -13.66
CA GLY A 9 3.54 2.91 -14.86
C GLY A 9 2.70 4.14 -14.56
N ALA A 10 3.22 5.34 -14.79
CA ALA A 10 2.41 6.54 -14.84
C ALA A 10 2.78 7.41 -16.04
N ASN A 11 1.78 7.83 -16.81
CA ASN A 11 1.95 8.86 -17.84
C ASN A 11 1.37 10.17 -17.29
N ILE A 12 2.08 11.28 -17.51
CA ILE A 12 1.65 12.64 -17.15
C ILE A 12 1.69 13.50 -18.39
N ILE A 13 0.65 14.30 -18.59
CA ILE A 13 0.68 15.40 -19.56
C ILE A 13 1.00 16.67 -18.77
N GLU A 14 2.14 17.29 -19.04
CA GLU A 14 2.53 18.57 -18.48
C GLU A 14 1.56 19.67 -18.91
N SER A 15 1.53 20.79 -18.17
CA SER A 15 0.81 22.01 -18.58
C SER A 15 1.31 22.60 -19.91
N SER A 16 2.53 22.25 -20.31
CA SER A 16 3.14 22.54 -21.61
C SER A 16 2.57 21.70 -22.77
N GLY A 17 1.81 20.65 -22.46
CA GLY A 17 1.33 19.65 -23.42
C GLY A 17 2.27 18.47 -23.64
N ASN A 18 3.47 18.47 -23.03
CA ASN A 18 4.43 17.37 -23.17
C ASN A 18 3.98 16.14 -22.37
N LEU A 19 4.20 14.95 -22.94
CA LEU A 19 3.98 13.68 -22.24
C LEU A 19 5.25 13.25 -21.51
N ILE A 20 5.20 13.13 -20.18
CA ILE A 20 6.20 12.41 -19.40
C ILE A 20 5.70 11.00 -19.12
N ASN A 21 6.45 10.01 -19.61
CA ASN A 21 6.23 8.61 -19.29
C ASN A 21 7.18 8.21 -18.17
N TYR A 22 6.66 7.84 -17.01
CA TYR A 22 7.47 7.43 -15.86
C TYR A 22 7.77 5.93 -15.88
N GLY A 23 7.13 5.12 -16.74
CA GLY A 23 7.21 3.64 -16.70
C GLY A 23 6.96 3.06 -15.31
N GLY A 24 7.36 1.82 -15.04
CA GLY A 24 7.10 1.13 -13.76
C GLY A 24 7.77 -0.24 -13.67
N ASP A 25 7.46 -1.03 -12.63
CA ASP A 25 7.89 -2.44 -12.52
C ASP A 25 7.30 -3.24 -13.68
N ILE A 26 8.05 -3.32 -14.77
CA ILE A 26 7.65 -4.06 -15.96
C ILE A 26 8.80 -5.01 -16.28
N LEU A 27 8.76 -6.18 -15.64
CA LEU A 27 9.39 -7.42 -16.13
C LEU A 27 8.94 -7.80 -17.57
N VAL A 28 8.04 -7.02 -18.17
CA VAL A 28 7.38 -7.21 -19.48
C VAL A 28 7.92 -6.24 -20.57
N GLY A 29 8.95 -5.44 -20.27
CA GLY A 29 9.37 -4.33 -21.15
C GLY A 29 10.39 -4.71 -22.22
N HIS A 30 11.28 -5.67 -21.94
CA HIS A 30 12.30 -6.12 -22.88
C HIS A 30 11.73 -7.21 -23.80
N ARG A 31 11.62 -6.91 -25.08
CA ARG A 31 11.33 -7.87 -26.14
C ARG A 31 12.61 -8.54 -26.61
N ILE A 32 12.46 -9.72 -27.20
CA ILE A 32 13.56 -10.38 -27.92
C ILE A 32 13.99 -9.44 -29.06
N GLY A 33 15.21 -8.90 -28.96
CA GLY A 33 15.78 -7.96 -29.92
C GLY A 33 15.98 -6.53 -29.41
N ASP A 34 15.49 -6.20 -28.20
CA ASP A 34 15.78 -4.91 -27.59
C ASP A 34 17.25 -4.83 -27.15
N SER A 35 17.85 -3.65 -27.32
CA SER A 35 19.24 -3.39 -26.94
C SER A 35 19.44 -3.46 -25.43
N ASP A 36 20.52 -4.09 -24.96
CA ASP A 36 20.92 -4.12 -23.54
C ASP A 36 21.15 -2.73 -22.93
N LYS A 37 21.21 -1.68 -23.77
CA LYS A 37 21.38 -0.28 -23.37
C LYS A 37 20.06 0.49 -23.24
N VAL A 38 18.91 -0.16 -23.41
CA VAL A 38 17.62 0.50 -23.21
C VAL A 38 17.44 0.77 -21.71
N HIS A 39 17.38 2.05 -21.35
CA HIS A 39 17.08 2.45 -19.98
C HIS A 39 15.59 2.24 -19.72
N LEU A 40 15.27 1.41 -18.73
CA LEU A 40 13.92 1.34 -18.18
C LEU A 40 13.63 2.66 -17.45
N LEU A 41 12.39 3.13 -17.57
CA LEU A 41 11.92 4.31 -16.86
C LEU A 41 11.70 3.95 -15.38
N ASN A 42 12.04 4.87 -14.47
CA ASN A 42 12.21 4.59 -13.03
C ASN A 42 10.91 4.29 -12.26
N GLY A 43 9.75 4.56 -12.86
CA GLY A 43 8.44 4.45 -12.24
C GLY A 43 8.15 5.46 -11.14
N GLU A 44 6.90 5.50 -10.73
CA GLU A 44 6.44 6.23 -9.55
C GLU A 44 6.36 5.26 -8.36
N LYS A 45 7.02 5.61 -7.25
CA LYS A 45 7.07 4.77 -6.04
C LYS A 45 5.92 5.14 -5.10
N GLU A 46 5.13 4.14 -4.72
CA GLU A 46 4.08 4.28 -3.73
C GLU A 46 4.42 3.48 -2.47
N ILE A 47 4.13 4.06 -1.29
CA ILE A 47 4.45 3.47 0.00
C ILE A 47 3.15 3.24 0.78
N MET A 48 2.93 2.00 1.19
CA MET A 48 1.78 1.58 1.99
C MET A 48 2.24 1.06 3.35
N ARG A 49 1.79 1.70 4.42
CA ARG A 49 2.10 1.36 5.81
C ARG A 49 0.86 0.85 6.50
N ASN A 50 0.91 -0.38 7.02
CA ASN A 50 -0.19 -0.99 7.76
C ASN A 50 0.24 -1.37 9.18
N ILE A 51 -0.43 -0.80 10.17
CA ILE A 51 -0.29 -1.12 11.59
C ILE A 51 -1.57 -1.82 12.03
N LEU A 52 -1.44 -3.09 12.42
CA LEU A 52 -2.50 -3.87 13.01
C LEU A 52 -2.12 -4.23 14.44
N PHE A 53 -3.03 -3.96 15.37
CA PHE A 53 -2.95 -4.40 16.75
C PHE A 53 -4.26 -5.13 17.09
N SER A 54 -4.14 -6.36 17.56
CA SER A 54 -5.27 -7.16 18.02
C SER A 54 -4.94 -7.74 19.38
N THR A 55 -5.84 -7.58 20.33
CA THR A 55 -5.71 -8.16 21.67
C THR A 55 -6.99 -8.88 22.04
N GLN A 56 -6.81 -10.02 22.70
CA GLN A 56 -7.88 -10.85 23.21
C GLN A 56 -7.58 -11.16 24.66
N ILE A 57 -8.52 -10.83 25.55
CA ILE A 57 -8.40 -11.10 27.00
C ILE A 57 -9.65 -11.78 27.52
N GLU A 58 -9.48 -12.68 28.49
CA GLU A 58 -10.57 -13.36 29.20
C GLU A 58 -10.47 -13.02 30.70
N PRO A 59 -10.94 -11.85 31.13
CA PRO A 59 -10.82 -11.41 32.52
C PRO A 59 -11.76 -12.19 33.46
N ILE A 60 -12.89 -12.67 32.94
CA ILE A 60 -13.86 -13.51 33.64
C ILE A 60 -14.02 -14.77 32.81
N LYS A 61 -14.07 -15.94 33.46
CA LYS A 61 -14.29 -17.22 32.78
C LYS A 61 -15.52 -17.12 31.87
N ASN A 62 -15.36 -17.53 30.61
CA ASN A 62 -16.34 -17.48 29.55
C ASN A 62 -16.65 -16.08 28.99
N TRP A 63 -15.96 -15.02 29.39
CA TRP A 63 -16.13 -13.68 28.83
C TRP A 63 -14.88 -13.28 28.06
N ILE A 64 -14.97 -13.27 26.73
CA ILE A 64 -13.86 -12.90 25.85
C ILE A 64 -14.06 -11.49 25.36
N PHE A 65 -13.08 -10.63 25.62
CA PHE A 65 -13.00 -9.28 25.11
C PHE A 65 -12.00 -9.28 23.97
N ILE A 66 -12.41 -8.79 22.81
CA ILE A 66 -11.56 -8.66 21.62
C ILE A 66 -11.51 -7.19 21.27
N PHE A 67 -10.30 -6.68 21.10
CA PHE A 67 -10.06 -5.30 20.70
C PHE A 67 -9.09 -5.27 19.53
N ASN A 68 -9.47 -4.54 18.47
CA ASN A 68 -8.69 -4.41 17.25
C ASN A 68 -8.48 -2.93 16.92
N ILE A 69 -7.26 -2.60 16.53
CA ILE A 69 -6.88 -1.31 15.95
C ILE A 69 -6.22 -1.60 14.61
N ASN A 70 -6.73 -0.95 13.56
CA ASN A 70 -6.18 -0.96 12.22
C ASN A 70 -5.87 0.48 11.80
N TYR A 71 -4.61 0.73 11.46
CA TYR A 71 -4.18 2.00 10.87
C TYR A 71 -3.48 1.71 9.54
N SER A 72 -3.93 2.40 8.50
CA SER A 72 -3.35 2.37 7.16
C SER A 72 -2.94 3.78 6.78
N ASP A 73 -1.73 3.89 6.25
CA ASP A 73 -1.17 5.13 5.75
C ASP A 73 -0.52 4.90 4.38
N ASN A 74 -1.13 5.49 3.36
CA ASN A 74 -0.74 5.32 1.97
C ASN A 74 -0.23 6.65 1.44
N SER A 75 1.07 6.69 1.15
CA SER A 75 1.72 7.79 0.45
C SER A 75 1.85 7.39 -1.02
N LEU A 76 0.91 7.89 -1.83
CA LEU A 76 0.88 7.68 -3.26
C LEU A 76 1.67 8.78 -3.97
N ALA A 77 2.06 8.51 -5.21
CA ALA A 77 2.68 9.54 -6.05
C ALA A 77 1.73 10.73 -6.26
N ARG A 78 2.29 11.92 -6.51
CA ARG A 78 1.56 13.19 -6.71
C ARG A 78 0.84 13.73 -5.45
N SER A 79 1.44 13.52 -4.28
CA SER A 79 0.99 14.10 -3.01
C SER A 79 -0.41 13.66 -2.57
N GLN A 80 -0.90 12.54 -3.10
CA GLN A 80 -2.14 11.92 -2.62
C GLN A 80 -1.82 11.12 -1.37
N HIS A 81 -2.26 11.63 -0.22
CA HIS A 81 -2.08 11.00 1.08
C HIS A 81 -3.43 10.44 1.53
N PHE A 82 -3.49 9.13 1.77
CA PHE A 82 -4.69 8.48 2.28
C PHE A 82 -4.40 7.81 3.61
N GLU A 83 -5.06 8.32 4.64
CA GLU A 83 -5.02 7.75 5.99
C GLU A 83 -6.36 7.10 6.31
N ASN A 84 -6.31 5.91 6.90
CA ASN A 84 -7.49 5.24 7.42
C ASN A 84 -7.21 4.71 8.82
N PHE A 85 -8.11 4.99 9.74
CA PHE A 85 -8.05 4.52 11.12
C PHE A 85 -9.37 3.86 11.48
N PHE A 86 -9.29 2.61 11.90
CA PHE A 86 -10.44 1.82 12.29
C PHE A 86 -10.16 1.12 13.61
N THR A 87 -11.15 1.15 14.50
CA THR A 87 -11.12 0.42 15.76
C THR A 87 -12.38 -0.41 15.91
N SER A 88 -12.24 -1.60 16.49
CA SER A 88 -13.39 -2.42 16.86
C SER A 88 -13.20 -3.06 18.22
N PHE A 89 -14.33 -3.25 18.89
CA PHE A 89 -14.41 -3.93 20.16
C PHE A 89 -15.56 -4.93 20.09
N SER A 90 -15.33 -6.17 20.53
CA SER A 90 -16.37 -7.17 20.68
C SER A 90 -16.26 -7.91 21.99
N LEU A 91 -17.43 -8.34 22.50
CA LEU A 91 -17.57 -9.17 23.67
C LEU A 91 -18.26 -10.47 23.25
N HIS A 92 -17.63 -11.60 23.57
CA HIS A 92 -18.19 -12.93 23.32
C HIS A 92 -18.36 -13.67 24.65
N THR A 93 -19.49 -14.36 24.78
CA THR A 93 -19.71 -15.30 25.88
C THR A 93 -19.57 -16.73 25.37
N LYS A 94 -18.77 -17.56 26.05
CA LYS A 94 -18.74 -19.01 25.81
C LYS A 94 -19.95 -19.61 26.55
N ILE A 95 -20.89 -20.20 25.80
CA ILE A 95 -22.00 -20.98 26.34
C ILE A 95 -21.50 -22.37 26.73
#